data_AF-A0A6L8MKQ0-F1
#
_entry.id   AF-A0A6L8MKQ0-F1
#
_cell.length_a   1.000
_cell.length_b   1.000
_cell.length_c   1.000
_cell.angle_alpha   90.00
_cell.angle_beta   90.00
_cell.angle_gamma   90.00
#
_symmetry.space_group_name_H-M   'P 1'
#
loop_
_entity.id
_entity.type
_entity.pdbx_description
1 polymer ?
#
loop_
_entity_poly.entity_id
_entity_poly.type
_entity_poly.pdbx_seq_one_letter_code
_entity_poly.pdbx_strand_id
1 'polypeptide(L)'
;MAFHFAHAKLQDYADRTDELMASHHPFALVTLAHLRTQQAGHDVGRLYGAKWQLTKLLYQHRWSKARIIVLLAGKKVRWRYWNAN
;
A
#
# COMPACT_ATOMS: atom_id res chain seq x y z
N MET A 1 28.80 -19.54 11.95
CA MET A 1 27.32 -19.52 12.13
C MET A 1 26.73 -18.53 11.14
N ALA A 2 25.77 -18.94 10.32
CA ALA A 2 25.14 -18.08 9.32
C ALA A 2 23.67 -17.81 9.71
N PHE A 3 23.25 -16.56 9.64
CA PHE A 3 21.86 -16.17 9.83
C PHE A 3 21.11 -16.24 8.49
N HIS A 4 20.00 -16.95 8.46
CA HIS A 4 19.11 -17.00 7.31
C HIS A 4 17.83 -16.23 7.64
N PHE A 5 17.50 -15.25 6.80
CA PHE A 5 16.26 -14.50 6.88
C PHE A 5 15.38 -14.87 5.70
N ALA A 6 14.11 -15.17 5.98
CA ALA A 6 13.11 -15.33 4.94
C ALA A 6 12.92 -13.98 4.23
N HIS A 7 13.05 -13.97 2.90
CA HIS A 7 12.73 -12.83 2.07
C HIS A 7 11.67 -13.26 1.04
N ALA A 8 10.77 -12.34 0.69
CA ALA A 8 9.76 -12.55 -0.33
C ALA A 8 9.71 -11.32 -1.23
N LYS A 9 9.55 -11.51 -2.55
CA LYS A 9 9.33 -10.38 -3.45
C LYS A 9 7.86 -10.02 -3.41
N LEU A 10 7.55 -8.75 -3.16
CA LEU A 10 6.17 -8.25 -3.12
C LEU A 10 5.42 -8.49 -4.45
N GLN A 11 6.16 -8.52 -5.57
CA GLN A 11 5.62 -8.79 -6.91
C GLN A 11 5.12 -10.22 -7.09
N ASP A 12 5.60 -11.19 -6.30
CA ASP A 12 5.13 -12.58 -6.34
C ASP A 12 3.65 -12.70 -5.92
N TYR A 13 3.09 -11.65 -5.31
CA TYR A 13 1.69 -11.57 -4.91
C TYR A 13 0.82 -10.74 -5.88
N ALA A 14 1.35 -10.36 -7.05
CA ALA A 14 0.60 -9.57 -8.04
C ALA A 14 -0.70 -10.23 -8.50
N ASP A 15 -0.72 -11.57 -8.58
CA ASP A 15 -1.89 -12.35 -8.99
C ASP A 15 -2.83 -12.70 -7.82
N ARG A 16 -2.49 -12.28 -6.59
CA ARG A 16 -3.23 -12.62 -5.35
C ARG A 16 -3.85 -11.39 -4.71
N THR A 17 -4.22 -10.38 -5.49
CA THR A 17 -4.74 -9.12 -4.94
C THR A 17 -6.01 -9.29 -4.14
N ASP A 18 -6.86 -10.25 -4.48
CA ASP A 18 -8.12 -10.52 -3.76
C ASP A 18 -7.85 -11.12 -2.38
N GLU A 19 -6.90 -12.05 -2.27
CA GLU A 19 -6.43 -12.58 -0.99
C GLU A 19 -5.83 -11.47 -0.12
N LEU A 20 -5.03 -10.58 -0.72
CA LEU A 20 -4.46 -9.44 -0.01
C LEU A 20 -5.54 -8.45 0.48
N MET A 21 -6.62 -8.27 -0.28
CA MET A 21 -7.76 -7.42 0.09
C MET A 21 -8.57 -8.00 1.25
N ALA A 22 -8.79 -9.32 1.23
CA ALA A 22 -9.55 -10.03 2.26
C ALA A 22 -8.75 -10.20 3.58
N SER A 23 -7.43 -10.05 3.53
CA SER A 23 -6.57 -10.22 4.69
C SER A 23 -6.73 -9.11 5.73
N HIS A 24 -6.82 -9.51 7.00
CA HIS A 24 -6.77 -8.59 8.14
C HIS A 24 -5.32 -8.18 8.49
N HIS A 25 -4.33 -8.75 7.80
CA HIS A 25 -2.92 -8.50 8.08
C HIS A 25 -2.46 -7.16 7.47
N PRO A 26 -1.88 -6.23 8.25
CA PRO A 26 -1.45 -4.92 7.75
C PRO A 26 -0.56 -4.99 6.52
N PHE A 27 0.39 -5.93 6.55
CA PHE A 27 1.38 -6.04 5.49
C PHE A 27 0.74 -6.51 4.19
N ALA A 28 -0.40 -7.24 4.24
CA ALA A 28 -1.14 -7.59 3.03
C ALA A 28 -1.73 -6.34 2.36
N LEU A 29 -2.35 -5.46 3.14
CA LEU A 29 -2.89 -4.18 2.65
C LEU A 29 -1.78 -3.24 2.16
N VAL A 30 -0.63 -3.20 2.84
CA VAL A 30 0.55 -2.43 2.39
C VAL A 30 1.14 -3.00 1.09
N THR A 31 1.15 -4.32 0.94
CA THR A 31 1.61 -5.03 -0.27
C THR A 31 0.69 -4.70 -1.44
N LEU A 32 -0.63 -4.81 -1.25
CA LEU A 32 -1.63 -4.41 -2.24
C LEU A 32 -1.46 -2.95 -2.67
N ALA A 33 -1.26 -2.04 -1.72
CA ALA A 33 -1.01 -0.64 -2.01
C ALA A 33 0.26 -0.42 -2.84
N HIS A 34 1.32 -1.16 -2.52
CA HIS A 34 2.58 -1.11 -3.24
C HIS A 34 2.42 -1.60 -4.69
N LEU A 35 1.76 -2.74 -4.89
CA LEU A 35 1.47 -3.30 -6.22
C LEU A 35 0.66 -2.31 -7.07
N ARG A 36 -0.39 -1.72 -6.52
CA ARG A 36 -1.19 -0.70 -7.23
C ARG A 36 -0.42 0.56 -7.56
N THR A 37 0.49 0.98 -6.68
CA THR A 37 1.38 2.12 -6.94
C THR A 37 2.32 1.83 -8.11
N GLN A 38 2.86 0.60 -8.20
CA GLN A 38 3.68 0.19 -9.34
C GLN A 38 2.86 0.17 -10.64
N GLN A 39 1.65 -0.37 -10.63
CA GLN A 39 0.76 -0.44 -11.79
C GLN A 39 0.27 0.94 -12.27
N ALA A 40 0.03 1.88 -11.35
CA ALA A 40 -0.44 3.23 -11.68
C ALA A 40 0.65 4.09 -12.35
N GLY A 41 1.93 3.76 -12.15
CA GLY A 41 3.04 4.50 -12.74
C GLY A 41 3.03 5.99 -12.33
N HIS A 42 2.93 6.88 -13.31
CA HIS A 42 2.94 8.33 -13.13
C HIS A 42 1.54 8.98 -13.17
N ASP A 43 0.47 8.18 -13.26
CA ASP A 43 -0.90 8.66 -13.28
C ASP A 43 -1.36 9.04 -11.86
N VAL A 44 -1.44 10.35 -11.63
CA VAL A 44 -1.83 10.93 -10.33
C VAL A 44 -3.25 10.54 -9.93
N GLY A 45 -4.18 10.42 -10.89
CA GLY A 45 -5.56 10.03 -10.64
C GLY A 45 -5.65 8.58 -10.16
N ARG A 46 -4.93 7.67 -10.82
CA ARG A 46 -4.86 6.25 -10.42
C ARG A 46 -4.18 6.07 -9.07
N LEU A 47 -3.13 6.85 -8.78
CA LEU A 47 -2.48 6.86 -7.46
C LEU A 47 -3.40 7.34 -6.35
N TYR A 48 -4.18 8.41 -6.60
CA TYR A 48 -5.15 8.90 -5.64
C TYR A 48 -6.27 7.89 -5.39
N GLY A 49 -6.81 7.28 -6.46
CA GLY A 49 -7.79 6.21 -6.37
C GLY A 49 -7.29 5.01 -5.55
N ALA A 50 -6.04 4.59 -5.78
CA ALA A 50 -5.42 3.50 -5.03
C ALA A 50 -5.27 3.84 -3.53
N LYS A 51 -4.84 5.07 -3.19
CA LYS A 51 -4.73 5.54 -1.80
C LYS A 51 -6.10 5.60 -1.12
N TRP A 52 -7.12 6.04 -1.83
CA TRP A 52 -8.49 6.11 -1.32
C TRP A 52 -9.04 4.70 -1.04
N GLN A 53 -8.88 3.78 -1.97
CA GLN A 53 -9.31 2.39 -1.79
C GLN A 53 -8.60 1.71 -0.61
N LEU A 54 -7.30 1.95 -0.44
CA LEU A 54 -6.54 1.45 0.72
C LEU A 54 -7.10 1.99 2.03
N THR A 55 -7.38 3.30 2.10
CA THR A 55 -7.95 3.93 3.30
C THR A 55 -9.31 3.31 3.65
N LYS A 56 -10.18 3.08 2.64
CA LYS A 56 -11.47 2.40 2.84
C LYS A 56 -11.29 0.99 3.41
N LEU A 57 -10.40 0.18 2.83
CA LEU A 57 -10.14 -1.18 3.28
C LEU A 57 -9.66 -1.21 4.74
N LEU A 58 -8.76 -0.30 5.13
CA LEU A 58 -8.29 -0.22 6.51
C LEU A 58 -9.43 0.08 7.49
N TYR A 59 -10.33 0.99 7.14
CA TYR A 59 -11.52 1.25 7.96
C TYR A 59 -12.48 0.05 8.00
N GLN A 60 -12.70 -0.63 6.88
CA GLN A 60 -13.53 -1.85 6.82
C GLN A 60 -12.97 -2.96 7.70
N HIS A 61 -11.65 -3.10 7.76
CA HIS A 61 -10.93 -4.02 8.64
C HIS A 61 -10.84 -3.53 10.10
N ARG A 62 -11.62 -2.50 10.48
CA ARG A 62 -11.76 -1.94 11.83
C ARG A 62 -10.46 -1.37 12.41
N TRP A 63 -9.59 -0.84 11.55
CA TRP A 63 -8.38 -0.15 12.01
C TRP A 63 -8.74 1.21 12.62
N SER A 64 -8.05 1.56 13.72
CA SER A 64 -8.23 2.88 14.33
C SER A 64 -7.63 3.97 13.44
N LYS A 65 -8.25 5.16 13.47
CA LYS A 65 -7.78 6.33 12.72
C LYS A 65 -6.29 6.64 12.99
N ALA A 66 -5.86 6.56 14.24
CA ALA A 66 -4.45 6.77 14.62
C ALA A 66 -3.51 5.78 13.91
N ARG A 67 -3.89 4.50 13.87
CA ARG A 67 -3.11 3.44 13.22
C ARG A 67 -3.05 3.62 11.70
N ILE A 68 -4.15 4.05 11.08
CA ILE A 68 -4.21 4.39 9.66
C ILE A 68 -3.29 5.56 9.34
N ILE A 69 -3.31 6.62 10.17
CA ILE A 69 -2.44 7.79 9.98
C ILE A 69 -0.98 7.38 10.06
N VAL A 70 -0.56 6.62 11.07
CA VAL A 70 0.84 6.16 11.20
C VAL A 70 1.26 5.34 9.96
N LEU A 71 0.40 4.45 9.49
CA LEU A 71 0.69 3.60 8.32
C LEU A 71 0.83 4.41 7.01
N LEU A 72 0.00 5.44 6.83
CA LEU A 72 -0.01 6.26 5.62
C LEU A 72 1.00 7.42 5.68
N ALA A 73 1.34 7.91 6.87
CA ALA A 73 2.29 9.02 7.05
C ALA A 73 3.71 8.64 6.63
N GLY A 74 4.10 7.37 6.79
CA GLY A 74 5.40 6.86 6.34
C GLY A 74 5.52 6.67 4.83
N LYS A 75 4.39 6.61 4.10
CA LYS A 75 4.39 6.61 2.64
C LYS A 75 4.56 8.06 2.19
N LYS A 76 5.81 8.50 2.06
CA LYS A 76 6.20 9.65 1.22
C LYS A 76 5.88 9.26 -0.23
N VAL A 77 4.59 9.23 -0.58
CA VAL A 77 4.11 9.27 -1.95
C VAL A 77 4.86 10.44 -2.60
N ARG A 78 5.32 10.25 -3.83
CA ARG A 78 6.21 11.17 -4.56
C ARG A 78 5.55 12.55 -4.78
N TRP A 79 5.49 13.38 -3.73
CA TRP A 79 4.94 14.74 -3.74
C TRP A 79 5.99 15.77 -4.13
N ARG A 80 6.82 15.47 -5.15
CA ARG A 80 7.83 16.39 -5.68
C ARG A 80 7.45 16.98 -7.04
N TYR A 81 6.14 17.10 -7.29
CA TYR A 81 5.56 17.86 -8.38
C TYR A 81 4.36 18.66 -7.86
N TRP A 82 4.63 19.55 -6.91
CA TRP A 82 3.73 20.62 -6.49
C TRP A 82 4.60 21.82 -6.07
N ASN A 83 5.33 22.36 -7.05
CA ASN A 83 5.65 23.78 -7.15
C ASN A 83 6.21 24.07 -8.56
N ALA A 84 5.30 24.22 -9.52
CA ALA A 84 5.54 24.86 -10.81
C ALA A 84 4.19 25.32 -11.36
N ASN A 85 3.55 26.21 -10.60
CA ASN A 85 2.87 27.43 -11.06
C ASN A 85 2.29 28.15 -9.85
#